data_AF-A0A6N7RJ27-F1
#
_entry.id   AF-A0A6N7RJ27-F1
#
_cell.length_a   1.000
_cell.length_b   1.000
_cell.length_c   1.000
_cell.angle_alpha   90.00
_cell.angle_beta   90.00
_cell.angle_gamma   90.00
#
_symmetry.space_group_name_H-M   'P 1'
#
loop_
_entity.id
_entity.type
_entity.pdbx_description
1 polymer ?
#
loop_
_entity_poly.entity_id
_entity_poly.type
_entity_poly.pdbx_seq_one_letter_code
_entity_poly.pdbx_strand_id
1 'polypeptide(L)'
;MIFQQLESALAQLQEARARYLFELEEMPDGKLVHVKAADGERYYVEVRDGEHVVRRGITRRPKLVATFARKEYLRKALVVIDHDVRTLERAVRRYKRFDPEEVVGSLSSAYRDLPLDAFYHPLVDMVALSLDSTDEQRIASHAQWGAEALEPSGYLSEGRTLRTSRGERMRSKAEVLIAETLYSYGIPFRYEQELEAGHMTFHPDFTFEGAGGKEFYLEFCGMMDDPAYVESHKRKRGAYEAAGIVEWSNIIYLYASGNDMDMMRVDSVVRTLVVPWL
;
A
#
# COMPACT_ATOMS: atom_id res chain seq x y z
N MET A 1 -0.04 -4.50 3.74
CA MET A 1 -0.44 -4.84 2.36
C MET A 1 -0.68 -6.34 2.14
N ILE A 2 0.23 -7.23 2.56
CA ILE A 2 0.15 -8.70 2.31
C ILE A 2 -1.12 -9.37 2.84
N PHE A 3 -1.57 -9.08 4.06
CA PHE A 3 -2.77 -9.71 4.61
C PHE A 3 -4.02 -9.41 3.75
N GLN A 4 -4.18 -8.16 3.34
CA GLN A 4 -5.28 -7.73 2.49
C GLN A 4 -5.17 -8.31 1.06
N GLN A 5 -3.95 -8.51 0.56
CA GLN A 5 -3.71 -9.24 -0.70
C GLN A 5 -4.11 -10.73 -0.57
N LEU A 6 -3.83 -11.38 0.57
CA LEU A 6 -4.25 -12.76 0.83
C LEU A 6 -5.78 -12.88 0.90
N GLU A 7 -6.45 -11.95 1.58
CA GLU A 7 -7.92 -11.89 1.64
C GLU A 7 -8.53 -11.63 0.26
N SER A 8 -7.96 -10.70 -0.52
CA SER A 8 -8.42 -10.40 -1.88
C SER A 8 -8.25 -11.62 -2.81
N ALA A 9 -7.09 -12.28 -2.77
CA ALA A 9 -6.83 -13.48 -3.57
C ALA A 9 -7.78 -14.63 -3.18
N LEU A 10 -8.05 -14.81 -1.88
CA LEU A 10 -9.02 -15.79 -1.39
C LEU A 10 -10.43 -15.51 -1.93
N ALA A 11 -10.89 -14.26 -1.85
CA ALA A 11 -12.22 -13.87 -2.34
C ALA A 11 -12.36 -14.12 -3.85
N GLN A 12 -11.36 -13.74 -4.66
CA GLN A 12 -11.35 -13.97 -6.10
C GLN A 12 -11.43 -15.46 -6.45
N LEU A 13 -10.69 -16.31 -5.74
CA LEU A 13 -10.72 -17.75 -5.96
C LEU A 13 -12.04 -18.38 -5.51
N GLN A 14 -12.65 -17.90 -4.42
CA GLN A 14 -13.98 -18.35 -3.98
C GLN A 14 -15.07 -17.98 -5.00
N GLU A 15 -15.01 -16.78 -5.58
CA GLU A 15 -15.93 -16.37 -6.64
C GLU A 15 -15.73 -17.22 -7.92
N ALA A 16 -14.48 -17.40 -8.34
CA ALA A 16 -14.15 -18.25 -9.49
C ALA A 16 -14.64 -19.70 -9.28
N ARG A 17 -14.45 -20.24 -8.07
CA ARG A 17 -14.94 -21.56 -7.66
C ARG A 17 -16.45 -21.67 -7.78
N ALA A 18 -17.19 -20.72 -7.22
CA ALA A 18 -18.66 -20.72 -7.24
C ALA A 18 -19.18 -20.68 -8.68
N ARG A 19 -18.62 -19.81 -9.52
CA ARG A 19 -18.95 -19.72 -10.94
C ARG A 19 -18.66 -21.02 -11.69
N TYR A 20 -17.51 -21.66 -11.43
CA TYR A 20 -17.11 -22.88 -12.12
C TYR A 20 -17.93 -24.09 -11.69
N LEU A 21 -18.34 -24.17 -10.43
CA LEU A 21 -19.26 -25.20 -9.95
C LEU A 21 -20.63 -25.05 -10.63
N PHE A 22 -21.18 -23.83 -10.64
CA PHE A 22 -22.45 -23.55 -11.30
C PHE A 22 -22.41 -23.89 -12.81
N GLU A 23 -21.35 -23.46 -13.51
CA GLU A 23 -21.18 -23.80 -14.93
C GLU A 23 -21.08 -25.32 -15.15
N LEU A 24 -20.40 -26.05 -14.26
CA LEU A 24 -20.19 -27.50 -14.37
C LEU A 24 -21.47 -28.30 -14.11
N GLU A 25 -22.33 -27.85 -13.19
CA GLU A 25 -23.63 -28.47 -12.87
C GLU A 25 -24.59 -28.44 -14.07
N GLU A 26 -24.57 -27.35 -14.85
CA GLU A 26 -25.40 -27.19 -16.05
C GLU A 26 -24.88 -28.01 -17.26
N MET A 27 -23.70 -28.65 -17.17
CA MET A 27 -23.09 -29.34 -18.31
C MET A 27 -23.61 -30.77 -18.53
N PRO A 28 -23.84 -31.18 -19.80
CA PRO A 28 -24.36 -32.50 -20.12
C PRO A 28 -23.46 -33.64 -19.64
N ASP A 29 -24.06 -34.77 -19.27
CA ASP A 29 -23.34 -35.93 -18.79
C ASP A 29 -22.43 -36.59 -19.84
N GLY A 30 -21.37 -37.22 -19.32
CA GLY A 30 -20.40 -37.97 -20.10
C GLY A 30 -19.00 -37.37 -20.12
N LYS A 31 -18.14 -38.02 -20.92
CA LYS A 31 -16.72 -37.71 -21.08
C LYS A 31 -16.33 -37.67 -22.56
N LEU A 32 -15.52 -36.68 -22.94
CA LEU A 32 -14.94 -36.61 -24.28
C LEU A 32 -13.89 -37.71 -24.48
N VAL A 33 -13.97 -38.42 -25.60
CA VAL A 33 -12.99 -39.40 -26.03
C VAL A 33 -12.54 -39.05 -27.44
N HIS A 34 -11.22 -39.00 -27.63
CA HIS A 34 -10.58 -38.80 -28.93
C HIS A 34 -9.99 -40.13 -29.40
N VAL A 35 -10.21 -40.47 -30.67
CA VAL A 35 -9.70 -41.68 -31.31
C VAL A 35 -9.05 -41.30 -32.64
N LYS A 36 -7.78 -41.70 -32.82
CA LYS A 36 -7.07 -41.59 -34.09
C LYS A 36 -7.28 -42.88 -34.90
N ALA A 37 -7.80 -42.76 -36.12
CA ALA A 37 -7.96 -43.86 -37.07
C ALA A 37 -7.18 -43.56 -38.36
N ALA A 38 -6.97 -44.60 -39.18
CA ALA A 38 -6.22 -44.49 -40.45
C ALA A 38 -6.86 -43.49 -41.44
N ASP A 39 -8.16 -43.25 -41.33
CA ASP A 39 -8.95 -42.35 -42.19
C ASP A 39 -9.29 -41.00 -41.55
N GLY A 40 -8.75 -40.71 -40.36
CA GLY A 40 -8.88 -39.40 -39.70
C GLY A 40 -9.13 -39.46 -38.19
N GLU A 41 -9.34 -38.30 -37.60
CA GLU A 41 -9.60 -38.14 -36.17
C GLU A 41 -11.10 -38.11 -35.86
N ARG A 42 -11.51 -38.76 -34.76
CA ARG A 42 -12.90 -38.83 -34.33
C ARG A 42 -13.06 -38.47 -32.85
N TYR A 43 -14.14 -37.75 -32.55
CA TYR A 43 -14.55 -37.42 -31.19
C TYR A 43 -15.85 -38.13 -30.83
N TYR A 44 -15.88 -38.70 -29.63
CA TYR A 44 -17.03 -39.37 -29.04
C TYR A 44 -17.33 -38.79 -27.66
N VAL A 45 -18.58 -38.89 -27.22
CA VAL A 45 -18.93 -38.78 -25.81
C VAL A 45 -19.23 -40.18 -25.27
N GLU A 46 -18.59 -40.54 -24.16
CA GLU A 46 -18.90 -41.72 -23.36
C GLU A 46 -19.88 -41.34 -22.25
N VAL A 47 -21.03 -42.00 -22.21
CA VAL A 47 -22.04 -41.86 -21.15
C VAL A 47 -22.24 -43.23 -20.52
N ARG A 48 -22.29 -43.30 -19.19
CA ARG A 48 -22.67 -44.53 -18.47
C ARG A 48 -24.18 -44.67 -18.49
N ASP A 49 -24.64 -45.85 -18.86
CA ASP A 49 -26.06 -46.23 -18.87
C ASP A 49 -26.17 -47.57 -18.11
N GLY A 50 -26.47 -47.49 -16.81
CA GLY A 50 -26.38 -48.63 -15.90
C GLY A 50 -24.95 -49.20 -15.82
N GLU A 51 -24.79 -50.49 -16.12
CA GLU A 51 -23.49 -51.18 -16.17
C GLU A 51 -22.74 -50.99 -17.50
N HIS A 52 -23.39 -50.43 -18.52
CA HIS A 52 -22.82 -50.31 -19.86
C HIS A 52 -22.30 -48.89 -20.14
N VAL A 53 -21.23 -48.81 -20.95
CA VAL A 53 -20.69 -47.53 -21.46
C VAL A 53 -21.12 -47.38 -22.91
N VAL A 54 -21.90 -46.33 -23.20
CA VAL A 54 -22.36 -46.02 -24.55
C VAL A 54 -21.50 -44.89 -25.13
N ARG A 55 -20.98 -45.12 -26.34
CA ARG A 55 -20.23 -44.11 -27.11
C ARG A 55 -21.11 -43.49 -28.17
N ARG A 56 -21.25 -42.16 -28.16
CA ARG A 56 -21.95 -41.40 -29.20
C ARG A 56 -20.96 -40.53 -29.98
N GLY A 57 -20.92 -40.68 -31.30
CA GLY A 57 -20.03 -39.89 -32.16
C GLY A 57 -20.46 -38.43 -32.25
N ILE A 58 -19.54 -37.51 -31.97
CA ILE A 58 -19.79 -36.06 -31.96
C ILE A 58 -18.82 -35.26 -32.82
N THR A 59 -17.96 -35.91 -33.62
CA THR A 59 -16.97 -35.26 -34.51
C THR A 59 -17.56 -34.12 -35.35
N ARG A 60 -18.79 -34.27 -35.87
CA ARG A 60 -19.47 -33.25 -36.70
C ARG A 60 -20.22 -32.18 -35.89
N ARG A 61 -20.05 -32.14 -34.56
CA ARG A 61 -20.71 -31.20 -33.63
C ARG A 61 -19.66 -30.42 -32.84
N PRO A 62 -18.95 -29.46 -33.47
CA PRO A 62 -17.80 -28.78 -32.86
C PRO A 62 -18.15 -28.03 -31.57
N LYS A 63 -19.35 -27.43 -31.48
CA LYS A 63 -19.83 -26.79 -30.23
C LYS A 63 -19.90 -27.78 -29.07
N LEU A 64 -20.40 -29.00 -29.33
CA LEU A 64 -20.52 -30.04 -28.30
C LEU A 64 -19.16 -30.58 -27.88
N VAL A 65 -18.21 -30.72 -28.82
CA VAL A 65 -16.82 -31.06 -28.51
C VAL A 65 -16.20 -30.00 -27.58
N ALA A 66 -16.39 -28.72 -27.89
CA ALA A 66 -15.92 -27.61 -27.05
C ALA A 66 -16.57 -27.61 -25.65
N THR A 67 -17.87 -27.92 -25.54
CA THR A 67 -18.56 -28.08 -24.25
C THR A 67 -17.89 -29.14 -23.38
N PHE A 68 -17.60 -30.32 -23.91
CA PHE A 68 -16.94 -31.36 -23.11
C PHE A 68 -15.46 -31.07 -22.83
N ALA A 69 -14.76 -30.36 -23.72
CA ALA A 69 -13.42 -29.86 -23.44
C ALA A 69 -13.44 -28.85 -22.27
N ARG A 70 -14.40 -27.91 -22.27
CA ARG A 70 -14.63 -26.97 -21.16
C ARG A 70 -14.99 -27.71 -19.88
N LYS A 71 -15.83 -28.75 -19.94
CA LYS A 71 -16.19 -29.60 -18.79
C LYS A 71 -14.95 -30.19 -18.11
N GLU A 72 -14.02 -30.75 -18.89
CA GLU A 72 -12.79 -31.34 -18.35
C GLU A 72 -11.84 -30.27 -17.79
N TYR A 73 -11.73 -29.11 -18.45
CA TYR A 73 -11.00 -27.96 -17.90
C TYR A 73 -11.55 -27.53 -16.55
N LEU A 74 -12.87 -27.34 -16.43
CA LEU A 74 -13.51 -26.92 -15.18
C LEU A 74 -13.24 -27.91 -14.04
N ARG A 75 -13.34 -29.21 -14.30
CA ARG A 75 -13.01 -30.26 -13.33
C ARG A 75 -11.57 -30.15 -12.83
N LYS A 76 -10.60 -29.97 -13.74
CA LYS A 76 -9.19 -29.83 -13.38
C LYS A 76 -8.89 -28.51 -12.67
N ALA A 77 -9.47 -27.41 -13.14
CA ALA A 77 -9.33 -26.10 -12.53
C ALA A 77 -9.90 -26.07 -11.11
N LEU A 78 -11.06 -26.68 -10.88
CA LEU A 78 -11.67 -26.77 -9.54
C LEU A 78 -10.79 -27.52 -8.54
N VAL A 79 -10.06 -28.56 -8.96
CA VAL A 79 -9.10 -29.25 -8.07
C VAL A 79 -8.00 -28.31 -7.60
N VAL A 80 -7.45 -27.48 -8.51
CA VAL A 80 -6.42 -26.49 -8.19
C VAL A 80 -7.00 -25.38 -7.30
N ILE A 81 -8.14 -24.82 -7.69
CA ILE A 81 -8.83 -23.77 -6.93
C ILE A 81 -9.19 -24.24 -5.52
N ASP A 82 -9.71 -25.46 -5.35
CA ASP A 82 -10.04 -26.04 -4.05
C ASP A 82 -8.80 -26.21 -3.16
N HIS A 83 -7.65 -26.55 -3.75
CA HIS A 83 -6.39 -26.62 -3.02
C HIS A 83 -5.95 -25.23 -2.57
N ASP A 84 -5.99 -24.25 -3.46
CA ASP A 84 -5.50 -22.90 -3.22
C ASP A 84 -6.39 -22.15 -2.22
N VAL A 85 -7.72 -22.26 -2.35
CA VAL A 85 -8.69 -21.75 -1.37
C VAL A 85 -8.39 -22.31 0.02
N ARG A 86 -8.25 -23.64 0.16
CA ARG A 86 -7.91 -24.27 1.46
C ARG A 86 -6.56 -23.81 2.01
N THR A 87 -5.63 -23.45 1.15
CA THR A 87 -4.31 -22.95 1.54
C THR A 87 -4.40 -21.51 2.02
N LEU A 88 -5.08 -20.65 1.27
CA LEU A 88 -5.28 -19.25 1.62
C LEU A 88 -6.18 -19.08 2.85
N GLU A 89 -7.25 -19.86 3.00
CA GLU A 89 -8.08 -19.86 4.22
C GLU A 89 -7.26 -20.21 5.47
N ARG A 90 -6.32 -21.15 5.36
CA ARG A 90 -5.40 -21.48 6.45
C ARG A 90 -4.41 -20.34 6.69
N ALA A 91 -3.91 -19.70 5.65
CA ALA A 91 -2.99 -18.58 5.75
C ALA A 91 -3.67 -17.39 6.43
N VAL A 92 -4.80 -16.92 5.92
CA VAL A 92 -5.59 -15.80 6.48
C VAL A 92 -5.95 -16.07 7.95
N ARG A 93 -6.42 -17.28 8.28
CA ARG A 93 -6.80 -17.62 9.66
C ARG A 93 -5.62 -17.65 10.63
N ARG A 94 -4.44 -18.07 10.17
CA ARG A 94 -3.24 -18.23 11.02
C ARG A 94 -2.30 -17.05 10.97
N TYR A 95 -2.49 -16.14 10.02
CA TYR A 95 -1.64 -14.98 9.88
C TYR A 95 -1.83 -14.08 11.09
N LYS A 96 -0.81 -14.04 11.94
CA LYS A 96 -0.73 -13.10 13.04
C LYS A 96 0.15 -11.95 12.59
N ARG A 97 -0.45 -10.76 12.49
CA ARG A 97 0.33 -9.55 12.24
C ARG A 97 1.28 -9.35 13.42
N PHE A 98 2.55 -9.08 13.12
CA PHE A 98 3.47 -8.67 14.16
C PHE A 98 3.06 -7.29 14.69
N ASP A 99 2.89 -7.19 16.00
CA ASP A 99 2.53 -5.98 16.71
C ASP A 99 3.41 -5.89 17.98
N PRO A 100 4.33 -4.90 18.06
CA PRO A 100 5.19 -4.72 19.22
C PRO A 100 4.42 -4.59 20.54
N GLU A 101 3.26 -3.93 20.55
CA GLU A 101 2.46 -3.71 21.75
C GLU A 101 1.81 -5.01 22.21
N GLU A 102 1.32 -5.83 21.27
CA GLU A 102 0.78 -7.17 21.59
C GLU A 102 1.88 -8.08 22.16
N VAL A 103 3.11 -7.98 21.63
CA VAL A 103 4.26 -8.72 22.15
C VAL A 103 4.58 -8.26 23.58
N VAL A 104 4.67 -6.95 23.84
CA VAL A 104 4.90 -6.41 25.19
C VAL A 104 3.78 -6.82 26.15
N GLY A 105 2.52 -6.76 25.72
CA GLY A 105 1.37 -7.20 26.51
C GLY A 105 1.38 -8.70 26.85
N SER A 106 2.09 -9.52 26.07
CA SER A 106 2.27 -10.96 26.32
C SER A 106 3.41 -11.27 27.30
N LEU A 107 4.24 -10.30 27.66
CA LEU A 107 5.35 -10.48 28.60
C LEU A 107 4.84 -10.67 30.04
N SER A 108 5.69 -11.24 30.90
CA SER A 108 5.36 -11.44 32.30
C SER A 108 5.13 -10.12 33.04
N SER A 109 4.45 -10.17 34.19
CA SER A 109 4.13 -8.98 34.97
C SER A 109 5.35 -8.15 35.38
N ALA A 110 6.55 -8.74 35.38
CA ALA A 110 7.80 -8.05 35.66
C ALA A 110 8.15 -6.94 34.65
N TYR A 111 7.53 -6.95 33.46
CA TYR A 111 7.84 -6.05 32.36
C TYR A 111 6.76 -4.97 32.13
N ARG A 112 5.62 -5.03 32.84
CA ARG A 112 4.45 -4.17 32.57
C ARG A 112 4.63 -2.69 32.89
N ASP A 113 5.49 -2.38 33.87
CA ASP A 113 5.71 -1.01 34.34
C ASP A 113 6.93 -0.35 33.66
N LEU A 114 7.58 -1.06 32.73
CA LEU A 114 8.69 -0.52 31.96
C LEU A 114 8.17 0.30 30.77
N PRO A 115 8.83 1.40 30.43
CA PRO A 115 8.45 2.20 29.27
C PRO A 115 8.67 1.42 27.97
N LEU A 116 7.87 1.71 26.94
CA LEU A 116 7.87 0.97 25.65
C LEU A 116 9.24 1.05 24.92
N ASP A 117 9.97 2.14 25.10
CA ASP A 117 11.31 2.37 24.56
C ASP A 117 12.38 1.44 25.16
N ALA A 118 12.08 0.73 26.26
CA ALA A 118 12.92 -0.33 26.79
C ALA A 118 12.85 -1.64 25.99
N PHE A 119 11.84 -1.80 25.12
CA PHE A 119 11.57 -3.05 24.38
C PHE A 119 11.85 -2.96 22.89
N TYR A 120 11.64 -1.79 22.30
CA TYR A 120 11.90 -1.53 20.88
C TYR A 120 12.16 -0.04 20.70
N HIS A 121 13.00 0.33 19.75
CA HIS A 121 13.21 1.73 19.41
C HIS A 121 12.09 2.14 18.44
N PRO A 122 11.10 2.96 18.86
CA PRO A 122 9.87 3.16 18.09
C PRO A 122 10.12 3.65 16.66
N LEU A 123 11.18 4.43 16.44
CA LEU A 123 11.54 4.94 15.11
C LEU A 123 12.32 3.98 14.21
N VAL A 124 13.00 2.99 14.77
CA VAL A 124 13.87 2.09 13.98
C VAL A 124 13.13 0.79 13.71
N ASP A 125 12.43 0.27 14.72
CA ASP A 125 11.74 -1.01 14.63
C ASP A 125 10.41 -0.89 13.89
N MET A 126 9.66 0.22 14.05
CA MET A 126 8.44 0.44 13.23
C MET A 126 8.78 0.63 11.75
N VAL A 127 9.88 1.30 11.41
CA VAL A 127 10.35 1.49 10.03
C VAL A 127 10.63 0.15 9.36
N ALA A 128 11.35 -0.75 10.04
CA ALA A 128 11.70 -2.08 9.52
C ALA A 128 10.49 -3.02 9.33
N LEU A 129 9.36 -2.73 9.97
CA LEU A 129 8.13 -3.54 9.92
C LEU A 129 7.03 -2.95 9.04
N SER A 130 7.19 -1.71 8.57
CA SER A 130 6.13 -0.91 7.93
C SER A 130 6.30 -0.73 6.43
N LEU A 131 7.49 -0.96 5.87
CA LEU A 131 7.76 -0.84 4.44
C LEU A 131 7.79 -2.24 3.81
N ASP A 132 7.00 -2.44 2.76
CA ASP A 132 7.20 -3.62 1.92
C ASP A 132 8.26 -3.35 0.84
N SER A 133 8.71 -4.41 0.16
CA SER A 133 9.75 -4.27 -0.89
C SER A 133 9.36 -3.33 -2.03
N THR A 134 8.08 -2.97 -2.16
CA THR A 134 7.61 -2.01 -3.18
C THR A 134 7.70 -0.57 -2.67
N ASP A 135 7.47 -0.34 -1.38
CA ASP A 135 7.66 0.97 -0.75
C ASP A 135 9.14 1.38 -0.74
N GLU A 136 10.05 0.46 -0.41
CA GLU A 136 11.50 0.71 -0.47
C GLU A 136 11.96 1.09 -1.88
N GLN A 137 11.43 0.41 -2.90
CA GLN A 137 11.75 0.71 -4.30
C GLN A 137 11.22 2.08 -4.75
N ARG A 138 9.99 2.44 -4.33
CA ARG A 138 9.40 3.76 -4.58
C ARG A 138 10.23 4.86 -3.94
N ILE A 139 10.54 4.72 -2.65
CA ILE A 139 11.38 5.67 -1.90
C ILE A 139 12.75 5.83 -2.59
N ALA A 140 13.40 4.72 -2.94
CA ALA A 140 14.69 4.73 -3.61
C ALA A 140 14.65 5.41 -4.99
N SER A 141 13.52 5.36 -5.69
CA SER A 141 13.37 5.97 -7.02
C SER A 141 13.46 7.50 -7.00
N HIS A 142 13.19 8.13 -5.85
CA HIS A 142 13.27 9.58 -5.65
C HIS A 142 14.59 10.06 -5.04
N ALA A 143 15.54 9.16 -4.77
CA ALA A 143 16.79 9.49 -4.09
C ALA A 143 17.62 10.54 -4.86
N GLN A 144 17.61 10.46 -6.20
CA GLN A 144 18.30 11.43 -7.03
C GLN A 144 17.67 12.83 -6.92
N TRP A 145 16.34 12.93 -6.98
CA TRP A 145 15.62 14.20 -6.87
C TRP A 145 15.92 14.91 -5.55
N GLY A 146 15.91 14.19 -4.43
CA GLY A 146 16.23 14.78 -3.11
C GLY A 146 17.71 15.15 -2.93
N ALA A 147 18.62 14.52 -3.68
CA ALA A 147 20.06 14.80 -3.62
C ALA A 147 20.52 15.94 -4.54
N GLU A 148 19.66 16.40 -5.45
CA GLU A 148 19.95 17.55 -6.31
C GLU A 148 20.23 18.80 -5.48
N ALA A 149 21.34 19.47 -5.78
CA ALA A 149 21.72 20.69 -5.11
C ALA A 149 20.70 21.79 -5.44
N LEU A 150 19.95 22.21 -4.42
CA LEU A 150 19.13 23.42 -4.47
C LEU A 150 19.91 24.59 -3.91
N GLU A 151 19.73 25.75 -4.53
CA GLU A 151 20.09 27.02 -3.91
C GLU A 151 19.31 27.15 -2.60
N PRO A 152 19.98 27.29 -1.45
CA PRO A 152 19.29 27.47 -0.19
C PRO A 152 18.44 28.73 -0.28
N SER A 153 17.13 28.61 -0.07
CA SER A 153 16.27 29.79 0.02
C SER A 153 16.82 30.74 1.09
N GLY A 154 17.08 32.00 0.69
CA GLY A 154 17.51 33.08 1.59
C GLY A 154 16.41 33.52 2.57
N TYR A 155 15.21 32.96 2.43
CA TYR A 155 14.03 33.28 3.23
C TYR A 155 14.27 33.00 4.73
N LEU A 156 14.28 34.08 5.52
CA LEU A 156 14.38 34.06 6.99
C LEU A 156 15.47 33.11 7.53
N SER A 157 16.62 33.06 6.85
CA SER A 157 17.73 32.16 7.18
C SER A 157 18.23 32.28 8.64
N GLU A 158 18.06 33.44 9.27
CA GLU A 158 18.38 33.69 10.68
C GLU A 158 17.57 32.83 11.67
N GLY A 159 16.36 32.38 11.28
CA GLY A 159 15.49 31.56 12.13
C GLY A 159 15.88 30.08 12.20
N ARG A 160 16.74 29.59 11.30
CA ARG A 160 17.15 28.18 11.21
C ARG A 160 18.28 27.88 12.20
N THR A 161 17.94 27.78 13.49
CA THR A 161 18.92 27.68 14.58
C THR A 161 19.15 26.24 15.06
N LEU A 162 18.17 25.36 14.86
CA LEU A 162 18.23 23.97 15.32
C LEU A 162 18.85 23.09 14.23
N ARG A 163 19.52 22.00 14.64
CA ARG A 163 20.20 21.10 13.71
C ARG A 163 19.63 19.70 13.76
N THR A 164 19.49 19.07 12.60
CA THR A 164 19.24 17.64 12.46
C THR A 164 20.53 16.83 12.66
N SER A 165 20.39 15.51 12.78
CA SER A 165 21.47 14.52 12.83
C SER A 165 22.36 14.55 11.60
N ARG A 166 21.83 14.99 10.45
CA ARG A 166 22.57 15.20 9.20
C ARG A 166 23.16 16.61 9.07
N GLY A 167 22.95 17.47 10.06
CA GLY A 167 23.52 18.82 10.12
C GLY A 167 22.71 19.90 9.41
N GLU A 168 21.55 19.56 8.83
CA GLU A 168 20.61 20.51 8.23
C GLU A 168 20.00 21.41 9.29
N ARG A 169 19.70 22.67 8.94
CA ARG A 169 19.20 23.67 9.89
C ARG A 169 17.69 23.88 9.72
N MET A 170 16.96 23.79 10.83
CA MET A 170 15.49 23.88 10.88
C MET A 170 15.05 24.99 11.85
N ARG A 171 13.79 25.44 11.75
CA ARG A 171 13.25 26.55 12.57
C ARG A 171 12.70 26.09 13.91
N SER A 172 12.12 24.89 13.95
CA SER A 172 11.46 24.38 15.16
C SER A 172 11.92 22.98 15.52
N LYS A 173 11.76 22.62 16.81
CA LYS A 173 12.04 21.25 17.29
C LYS A 173 11.15 20.23 16.60
N ALA A 174 9.94 20.65 16.24
CA ALA A 174 9.00 19.80 15.54
C ALA A 174 9.46 19.49 14.11
N GLU A 175 9.92 20.50 13.36
CA GLU A 175 10.53 20.27 12.05
C GLU A 175 11.75 19.36 12.12
N VAL A 176 12.61 19.52 13.13
CA VAL A 176 13.71 18.57 13.36
C VAL A 176 13.16 17.15 13.54
N LEU A 177 12.13 16.96 14.36
CA LEU A 177 11.54 15.64 14.58
C LEU A 177 10.97 15.02 13.30
N ILE A 178 10.28 15.82 12.50
CA ILE A 178 9.74 15.39 11.20
C ILE A 178 10.87 14.99 10.26
N ALA A 179 11.93 15.81 10.17
CA ALA A 179 13.11 15.51 9.35
C ALA A 179 13.81 14.22 9.78
N GLU A 180 14.01 13.99 11.09
CA GLU A 180 14.58 12.74 11.60
C GLU A 180 13.73 11.52 11.25
N THR A 181 12.40 11.64 11.36
CA THR A 181 11.49 10.57 10.95
C THR A 181 11.57 10.33 9.44
N LEU A 182 11.59 11.37 8.61
CA LEU A 182 11.76 11.20 7.15
C LEU A 182 13.09 10.52 6.80
N TYR A 183 14.18 10.88 7.50
CA TYR A 183 15.48 10.23 7.34
C TYR A 183 15.45 8.76 7.74
N SER A 184 14.72 8.38 8.80
CA SER A 184 14.65 6.99 9.25
C SER A 184 13.95 6.11 8.21
N TYR A 185 12.95 6.64 7.50
CA TYR A 185 12.30 5.98 6.36
C TYR A 185 13.14 6.04 5.06
N GLY A 186 14.26 6.77 5.03
CA GLY A 186 15.03 7.00 3.82
C GLY A 186 14.32 7.87 2.78
N ILE A 187 13.27 8.60 3.18
CA ILE A 187 12.46 9.43 2.27
C ILE A 187 13.27 10.66 1.85
N PRO A 188 13.51 10.85 0.55
CA PRO A 188 14.11 12.07 0.03
C PRO A 188 13.11 13.23 0.16
N PHE A 189 13.56 14.36 0.67
CA PHE A 189 12.77 15.58 0.79
C PHE A 189 13.64 16.81 0.61
N ARG A 190 13.01 17.95 0.38
CA ARG A 190 13.65 19.27 0.33
C ARG A 190 12.96 20.19 1.33
N TYR A 191 13.76 20.80 2.21
CA TYR A 191 13.27 21.66 3.28
C TYR A 191 13.12 23.11 2.81
N GLU A 192 11.96 23.72 3.05
CA GLU A 192 11.64 25.10 2.64
C GLU A 192 11.98 25.42 1.17
N GLN A 193 11.74 24.46 0.27
CA GLN A 193 11.92 24.68 -1.16
C GLN A 193 11.05 25.85 -1.62
N GLU A 194 11.62 26.71 -2.46
CA GLU A 194 10.87 27.79 -3.09
C GLU A 194 9.85 27.23 -4.08
N LEU A 195 8.60 27.64 -3.89
CA LEU A 195 7.47 27.26 -4.71
C LEU A 195 6.84 28.54 -5.29
N GLU A 196 7.05 28.76 -6.58
CA GLU A 196 6.35 29.81 -7.31
C GLU A 196 4.96 29.33 -7.70
N ALA A 197 3.93 30.04 -7.24
CA ALA A 197 2.56 29.76 -7.66
C ALA A 197 1.82 31.06 -8.01
N GLY A 198 1.71 31.32 -9.30
CA GLY A 198 1.19 32.57 -9.84
C GLY A 198 2.15 33.74 -9.61
N HIS A 199 1.71 34.74 -8.85
CA HIS A 199 2.52 35.91 -8.47
C HIS A 199 3.02 35.84 -7.03
N MET A 200 2.87 34.68 -6.38
CA MET A 200 3.24 34.46 -4.99
C MET A 200 4.33 33.40 -4.91
N THR A 201 5.25 33.61 -3.98
CA THR A 201 6.30 32.67 -3.63
C THR A 201 5.99 32.08 -2.26
N PHE A 202 5.99 30.76 -2.18
CA PHE A 202 5.74 30.02 -0.95
C PHE A 202 6.95 29.17 -0.56
N HIS A 203 7.03 28.86 0.73
CA HIS A 203 7.98 27.91 1.28
C HIS A 203 7.19 26.95 2.17
N PRO A 204 6.74 25.80 1.61
CA PRO A 204 6.24 24.69 2.42
C PRO A 204 7.38 24.12 3.26
N ASP A 205 7.07 23.62 4.47
CA ASP A 205 8.14 23.12 5.36
C ASP A 205 8.92 21.96 4.74
N PHE A 206 8.21 21.00 4.14
CA PHE A 206 8.81 19.88 3.42
C PHE A 206 8.18 19.71 2.05
N THR A 207 9.03 19.51 1.04
CA THR A 207 8.64 19.20 -0.34
C THR A 207 9.14 17.81 -0.71
N PHE A 208 8.32 17.05 -1.43
CA PHE A 208 8.59 15.69 -1.87
C PHE A 208 8.29 15.58 -3.37
N GLU A 209 8.99 14.68 -4.06
CA GLU A 209 8.57 14.20 -5.37
C GLU A 209 7.71 12.95 -5.21
N GLY A 210 6.49 13.00 -5.73
CA GLY A 210 5.56 11.89 -5.74
C GLY A 210 5.54 11.12 -7.06
N ALA A 211 4.64 10.14 -7.13
CA ALA A 211 4.47 9.30 -8.31
C ALA A 211 4.24 10.14 -9.59
N GLY A 212 5.05 9.86 -10.62
CA GLY A 212 4.99 10.59 -11.90
C GLY A 212 5.72 11.94 -11.91
N GLY A 213 6.61 12.20 -10.94
CA GLY A 213 7.47 13.38 -10.91
C GLY A 213 6.76 14.65 -10.48
N LYS A 214 5.62 14.53 -9.79
CA LYS A 214 4.83 15.67 -9.30
C LYS A 214 5.19 15.98 -7.87
N GLU A 215 5.41 17.25 -7.56
CA GLU A 215 5.70 17.66 -6.19
C GLU A 215 4.44 17.66 -5.32
N PHE A 216 4.61 17.25 -4.06
CA PHE A 216 3.63 17.40 -2.99
C PHE A 216 4.32 17.88 -1.71
N TYR A 217 3.54 18.39 -0.77
CA TYR A 217 4.05 19.18 0.34
C TYR A 217 3.52 18.69 1.70
N LEU A 218 4.32 18.91 2.74
CA LEU A 218 3.91 18.79 4.14
C LEU A 218 4.19 20.12 4.84
N GLU A 219 3.16 20.65 5.49
CA GLU A 219 3.22 21.88 6.28
C GLU A 219 2.87 21.55 7.74
N PHE A 220 3.74 21.95 8.66
CA PHE A 220 3.57 21.79 10.09
C PHE A 220 2.92 23.02 10.72
N CYS A 221 1.80 22.81 11.41
CA CYS A 221 1.01 23.87 12.01
C CYS A 221 1.15 23.84 13.54
N GLY A 222 2.21 24.52 14.04
CA GLY A 222 2.64 24.40 15.45
C GLY A 222 1.99 25.35 16.46
N MET A 223 1.48 26.52 16.06
CA MET A 223 1.06 27.59 16.98
C MET A 223 -0.46 27.85 16.92
N MET A 224 -1.27 26.80 16.98
CA MET A 224 -2.73 26.92 16.82
C MET A 224 -3.45 27.61 17.99
N ASP A 225 -2.76 27.77 19.12
CA ASP A 225 -3.25 28.53 20.28
C ASP A 225 -3.01 30.04 20.17
N ASP A 226 -2.21 30.50 19.19
CA ASP A 226 -1.98 31.93 18.91
C ASP A 226 -2.96 32.42 17.82
N PRO A 227 -3.93 33.29 18.15
CA PRO A 227 -4.88 33.81 17.17
C PRO A 227 -4.24 34.54 15.99
N ALA A 228 -3.12 35.23 16.21
CA ALA A 228 -2.41 35.94 15.14
C ALA A 228 -1.76 34.94 14.17
N TYR A 229 -1.17 33.87 14.71
CA TYR A 229 -0.67 32.76 13.89
C TYR A 229 -1.79 32.09 13.11
N VAL A 230 -2.91 31.77 13.74
CA VAL A 230 -4.07 31.12 13.09
C VAL A 230 -4.57 31.97 11.92
N GLU A 231 -4.68 33.29 12.09
CA GLU A 231 -5.11 34.19 11.01
C GLU A 231 -4.09 34.25 9.86
N SER A 232 -2.78 34.25 10.19
CA SER A 232 -1.72 34.16 9.18
C SER A 232 -1.76 32.83 8.42
N HIS A 233 -1.93 31.72 9.13
CA HIS A 233 -2.02 30.39 8.57
C HIS A 233 -3.24 30.23 7.67
N LYS A 234 -4.41 30.75 8.07
CA LYS A 234 -5.62 30.79 7.21
C LYS A 234 -5.37 31.56 5.92
N ARG A 235 -4.70 32.71 5.99
CA ARG A 235 -4.32 33.48 4.79
C ARG A 235 -3.34 32.71 3.90
N LYS A 236 -2.31 32.08 4.48
CA LYS A 236 -1.36 31.23 3.76
C LYS A 236 -2.07 30.06 3.06
N ARG A 237 -2.98 29.38 3.77
CA ARG A 237 -3.81 28.31 3.22
C ARG A 237 -4.71 28.78 2.07
N GLY A 238 -5.40 29.90 2.22
CA GLY A 238 -6.22 30.46 1.13
C GLY A 238 -5.38 30.83 -0.09
N ALA A 239 -4.15 31.29 0.11
CA ALA A 239 -3.21 31.59 -0.96
C ALA A 239 -2.69 30.32 -1.65
N TYR A 240 -2.41 29.25 -0.90
CA TYR A 240 -2.12 27.91 -1.46
C TYR A 240 -3.29 27.39 -2.30
N GLU A 241 -4.51 27.43 -1.77
CA GLU A 241 -5.71 26.94 -2.48
C GLU A 241 -5.95 27.70 -3.79
N ALA A 242 -5.79 29.04 -3.78
CA ALA A 242 -5.88 29.86 -4.98
C ALA A 242 -4.81 29.54 -6.04
N ALA A 243 -3.67 28.99 -5.59
CA ALA A 243 -2.57 28.51 -6.41
C ALA A 243 -2.73 27.05 -6.88
N GLY A 244 -3.83 26.37 -6.52
CA GLY A 244 -4.05 24.96 -6.86
C GLY A 244 -3.30 23.98 -5.94
N ILE A 245 -2.82 24.46 -4.79
CA ILE A 245 -2.23 23.65 -3.73
C ILE A 245 -3.32 23.39 -2.70
N VAL A 246 -3.92 22.20 -2.77
CA VAL A 246 -5.15 21.85 -2.07
C VAL A 246 -4.90 20.68 -1.13
N GLU A 247 -5.43 20.81 0.09
CA GLU A 247 -5.36 19.76 1.11
C GLU A 247 -5.88 18.43 0.56
N TRP A 248 -5.18 17.33 0.85
CA TRP A 248 -5.47 15.98 0.36
C TRP A 248 -5.28 15.75 -1.15
N SER A 249 -4.90 16.77 -1.91
CA SER A 249 -4.52 16.65 -3.32
C SER A 249 -2.99 16.65 -3.47
N ASN A 250 -2.33 17.67 -2.92
CA ASN A 250 -0.89 17.87 -3.05
C ASN A 250 -0.26 18.58 -1.83
N ILE A 251 -1.02 18.86 -0.77
CA ILE A 251 -0.47 19.31 0.52
C ILE A 251 -1.11 18.56 1.69
N ILE A 252 -0.28 18.20 2.67
CA ILE A 252 -0.65 17.59 3.94
C ILE A 252 -0.40 18.62 5.04
N TYR A 253 -1.37 18.84 5.92
CA TYR A 253 -1.19 19.68 7.11
C TYR A 253 -1.06 18.82 8.36
N LEU A 254 0.04 18.99 9.09
CA LEU A 254 0.26 18.35 10.38
C LEU A 254 0.09 19.38 11.51
N TYR A 255 -1.06 19.32 12.18
CA TYR A 255 -1.35 20.19 13.31
C TYR A 255 -0.78 19.64 14.62
N ALA A 256 -0.14 20.50 15.41
CA ALA A 256 0.24 20.19 16.79
C ALA A 256 -1.01 19.94 17.65
N SER A 257 -0.87 19.13 18.70
CA SER A 257 -1.91 18.87 19.69
C SER A 257 -1.50 19.48 21.03
N GLY A 258 -1.79 20.76 21.24
CA GLY A 258 -1.24 21.54 22.36
C GLY A 258 0.23 21.92 22.12
N ASN A 259 1.02 22.06 23.20
CA ASN A 259 2.42 22.48 23.13
C ASN A 259 3.43 21.36 22.80
N ASP A 260 3.02 20.09 22.82
CA ASP A 260 3.91 18.94 22.58
C ASP A 260 3.48 18.18 21.32
N MET A 261 4.46 17.89 20.47
CA MET A 261 4.27 17.04 19.30
C MET A 261 4.64 15.61 19.64
N ASP A 262 3.68 14.71 19.50
CA ASP A 262 3.87 13.29 19.70
C ASP A 262 4.57 12.66 18.48
N MET A 263 5.71 12.01 18.74
CA MET A 263 6.47 11.26 17.73
C MET A 263 5.64 10.16 17.07
N MET A 264 4.73 9.52 17.79
CA MET A 264 3.82 8.51 17.23
C MET A 264 2.89 9.13 16.19
N ARG A 265 2.48 10.39 16.38
CA ARG A 265 1.64 11.11 15.41
C ARG A 265 2.42 11.47 14.15
N VAL A 266 3.67 11.92 14.29
CA VAL A 266 4.57 12.20 13.15
C VAL A 266 4.79 10.93 12.33
N ASP A 267 5.17 9.83 12.99
CA ASP A 267 5.37 8.52 12.34
C ASP A 267 4.10 8.08 11.59
N SER A 268 2.94 8.16 12.25
CA SER A 268 1.67 7.79 11.62
C SER A 268 1.37 8.62 10.37
N VAL A 269 1.63 9.94 10.40
CA VAL A 269 1.42 10.81 9.23
C VAL A 269 2.40 10.50 8.11
N VAL A 270 3.69 10.32 8.41
CA VAL A 270 4.68 9.94 7.40
C VAL A 270 4.27 8.61 6.75
N ARG A 271 3.94 7.59 7.55
CA ARG A 271 3.56 6.27 7.05
C ARG A 271 2.26 6.26 6.24
N THR A 272 1.24 6.99 6.68
CA THR A 272 -0.12 6.87 6.11
C THR A 272 -0.43 7.92 5.05
N LEU A 273 0.28 9.05 5.04
CA LEU A 273 0.02 10.17 4.13
C LEU A 273 1.20 10.48 3.21
N VAL A 274 2.45 10.39 3.68
CA VAL A 274 3.63 10.69 2.84
C VAL A 274 4.05 9.49 2.01
N VAL A 275 4.29 8.33 2.64
CA VAL A 275 4.76 7.12 1.94
C VAL A 275 3.84 6.72 0.78
N PRO A 276 2.49 6.77 0.87
CA PRO A 276 1.63 6.41 -0.25
C PRO A 276 1.65 7.39 -1.43
N TRP A 277 2.15 8.62 -1.25
CA TRP A 277 2.19 9.66 -2.30
C TRP A 277 3.51 9.70 -3.08
N LEU A 278 4.56 9.05 -2.56
CA LEU A 278 5.75 8.63 -3.34
C LEU A 278 5.36 7.63 -4.44
#